data_AF-A3WDM8-F1
#
_entry.id   AF-A3WDM8-F1
#
_cell.length_a   1.000
_cell.length_b   1.000
_cell.length_c   1.000
_cell.angle_alpha   90.00
_cell.angle_beta   90.00
_cell.angle_gamma   90.00
#
_symmetry.space_group_name_H-M   'P 1'
#
loop_
_entity.id
_entity.type
_entity.pdbx_description
1 polymer ?
#
loop_
_entity_poly.entity_id
_entity_poly.type
_entity_poly.pdbx_seq_one_letter_code
_entity_poly.pdbx_strand_id
1 'polypeptide(L)'
;MFKPLIALSSAAIVALAPMTAAPAMAQSSSSSVPKDGSCPTGFKQSGSNCTSSSKVALPKIGSCPTGFRASGNYCVGDGDDYAEVRDGSCPSGLKASGRYCVK
;
A
#
# COMPACT_ATOMS: atom_id res chain seq x y z
N MET A 1 -30.32 -37.23 -49.77
CA MET A 1 -29.84 -38.06 -48.64
C MET A 1 -28.34 -37.80 -48.48
N PHE A 2 -27.85 -37.87 -47.24
CA PHE A 2 -26.49 -37.58 -46.71
C PHE A 2 -26.19 -36.14 -46.24
N LYS A 3 -26.43 -35.95 -44.93
CA LYS A 3 -25.69 -35.04 -44.05
C LYS A 3 -24.26 -35.60 -43.84
N PRO A 4 -23.27 -34.77 -43.49
CA PRO A 4 -22.91 -34.71 -42.06
C PRO A 4 -22.71 -33.30 -41.52
N LEU A 5 -23.29 -33.08 -40.33
CA LEU A 5 -22.90 -32.07 -39.35
C LEU A 5 -21.56 -32.49 -38.71
N ILE A 6 -20.50 -31.72 -38.91
CA ILE A 6 -19.31 -31.58 -38.03
C ILE A 6 -18.66 -30.25 -38.49
N ALA A 7 -18.12 -29.34 -37.71
CA ALA A 7 -17.55 -29.41 -36.38
C ALA A 7 -17.57 -28.03 -35.73
N LEU A 8 -17.57 -28.04 -34.40
CA LEU A 8 -17.23 -26.94 -33.53
C LEU A 8 -15.92 -26.30 -33.99
N SER A 9 -15.89 -24.98 -34.20
CA SER A 9 -14.61 -24.27 -34.24
C SER A 9 -14.77 -22.86 -33.67
N SER A 10 -14.29 -22.77 -32.45
CA SER A 10 -14.21 -21.62 -31.55
C SER A 10 -13.43 -20.48 -32.18
N ALA A 11 -13.97 -19.26 -32.13
CA ALA A 11 -13.20 -18.03 -32.29
C ALA A 11 -13.60 -17.05 -31.19
N ALA A 12 -13.23 -17.37 -29.94
CA ALA A 12 -13.20 -16.39 -28.86
C ALA A 12 -11.96 -15.52 -29.08
N ILE A 13 -12.14 -14.34 -29.68
CA ILE A 13 -11.07 -13.35 -29.80
C ILE A 13 -10.92 -12.69 -28.44
N VAL A 14 -9.81 -13.00 -27.80
CA VAL A 14 -9.37 -12.52 -26.49
C VAL A 14 -9.24 -11.00 -26.52
N ALA A 15 -10.05 -10.31 -25.73
CA ALA A 15 -9.89 -8.90 -25.45
C ALA A 15 -8.61 -8.68 -24.64
N LEU A 16 -7.56 -8.18 -25.28
CA LEU A 16 -6.35 -7.68 -24.63
C LEU A 16 -6.65 -6.29 -24.04
N ALA A 17 -7.09 -6.25 -22.79
CA ALA A 17 -7.05 -5.03 -21.99
C ALA A 17 -5.62 -4.86 -21.43
N PRO A 18 -4.96 -3.70 -21.62
CA PRO A 18 -3.67 -3.44 -20.99
C PRO A 18 -3.87 -3.34 -19.47
N MET A 19 -3.20 -4.24 -18.75
CA MET A 19 -3.07 -4.19 -17.30
C MET A 19 -2.34 -2.90 -16.92
N THR A 20 -3.09 -1.90 -16.43
CA THR A 20 -2.51 -0.74 -15.75
C THR A 20 -1.90 -1.22 -14.44
N ALA A 21 -0.60 -1.46 -14.42
CA ALA A 21 0.16 -1.71 -13.19
C ALA A 21 0.10 -0.44 -12.33
N ALA A 22 -0.62 -0.50 -11.21
CA ALA A 22 -0.54 0.53 -10.18
C ALA A 22 0.89 0.55 -9.61
N PRO A 23 1.50 1.72 -9.40
CA PRO A 23 2.82 1.79 -8.80
C PRO A 23 2.69 1.33 -7.35
N ALA A 24 3.39 0.25 -7.00
CA ALA A 24 3.65 -0.09 -5.61
C ALA A 24 4.58 1.00 -5.05
N MET A 25 3.98 2.07 -4.53
CA MET A 25 4.74 3.12 -3.87
C MET A 25 5.38 2.49 -2.64
N ALA A 26 6.71 2.54 -2.55
CA ALA A 26 7.43 2.30 -1.32
C ALA A 26 6.86 3.26 -0.26
N GLN A 27 5.98 2.73 0.60
CA GLN A 27 5.25 3.52 1.58
C GLN A 27 6.10 3.67 2.85
N SER A 28 6.90 4.72 2.88
CA SER A 28 7.64 5.18 4.06
C SER A 28 6.81 6.15 4.89
N SER A 29 7.19 6.29 6.16
CA SER A 29 6.55 7.16 7.13
C SER A 29 6.76 8.61 6.74
N SER A 30 5.66 9.32 6.58
CA SER A 30 5.70 10.71 6.18
C SER A 30 4.65 11.52 6.92
N SER A 31 4.90 12.81 7.01
CA SER A 31 3.92 13.78 7.47
C SER A 31 2.75 13.96 6.50
N SER A 32 2.81 13.40 5.28
CA SER A 32 1.73 13.40 4.30
C SER A 32 1.52 12.01 3.68
N VAL A 33 0.46 11.33 4.10
CA VAL A 33 0.12 9.99 3.57
C VAL A 33 -1.11 10.04 2.68
N PRO A 34 -1.20 9.17 1.65
CA PRO A 34 -2.42 9.03 0.87
C PRO A 34 -3.58 8.57 1.78
N LYS A 35 -4.77 9.14 1.58
CA LYS A 35 -5.97 8.80 2.34
C LYS A 35 -6.58 7.49 1.83
N ASP A 36 -6.75 6.54 2.74
CA ASP A 36 -7.28 5.19 2.58
C ASP A 36 -8.47 5.11 3.56
N GLY A 37 -9.62 5.60 3.08
CA GLY A 37 -10.80 5.83 3.90
C GLY A 37 -10.69 7.09 4.76
N SER A 38 -10.23 6.94 6.00
CA SER A 38 -10.21 8.01 7.02
C SER A 38 -8.80 8.36 7.44
N CYS A 39 -8.54 9.66 7.67
CA CYS A 39 -7.25 10.09 8.18
C CYS A 39 -7.02 9.61 9.61
N PRO A 40 -5.79 9.21 9.95
CA PRO A 40 -5.48 8.77 11.30
C PRO A 40 -5.53 9.91 12.32
N THR A 41 -5.60 9.56 13.60
CA THR A 41 -5.66 10.51 14.70
C THR A 41 -4.45 11.45 14.68
N GLY A 42 -4.70 12.76 14.72
CA GLY A 42 -3.64 13.78 14.65
C GLY A 42 -3.25 14.21 13.24
N PHE A 43 -3.89 13.67 12.20
CA PHE A 43 -3.75 14.12 10.81
C PHE A 43 -4.97 14.91 10.37
N LYS A 44 -4.74 15.96 9.59
CA LYS A 44 -5.78 16.73 8.92
C LYS A 44 -5.92 16.23 7.48
N GLN A 45 -7.15 16.06 7.02
CA GLN A 45 -7.41 15.76 5.63
C GLN A 45 -7.08 16.98 4.77
N SER A 46 -6.22 16.78 3.78
CA SER A 46 -5.88 17.75 2.75
C SER A 46 -6.15 17.12 1.38
N GLY A 47 -7.36 17.34 0.86
CA GLY A 47 -7.84 16.69 -0.36
C GLY A 47 -7.89 15.16 -0.24
N SER A 48 -7.08 14.48 -1.04
CA SER A 48 -6.93 13.01 -1.09
C SER A 48 -5.81 12.48 -0.19
N ASN A 49 -5.15 13.36 0.59
CA ASN A 49 -4.07 13.00 1.48
C ASN A 49 -4.40 13.40 2.93
N CYS A 50 -3.67 12.83 3.87
CA CYS A 50 -3.72 13.15 5.28
C CYS A 50 -2.38 13.76 5.66
N THR A 51 -2.40 14.97 6.20
CA THR A 51 -1.19 15.73 6.55
C THR A 51 -1.15 16.08 8.03
N SER A 52 0.03 15.99 8.66
CA SER A 52 0.27 16.43 10.03
C SER A 52 1.60 17.17 10.14
N SER A 53 1.70 18.13 11.06
CA SER A 53 2.92 18.94 11.23
C SER A 53 3.88 18.39 12.29
N SER A 54 3.42 17.44 13.12
CA SER A 54 4.16 16.96 14.30
C SER A 54 4.17 15.44 14.43
N LYS A 55 3.63 14.75 13.43
CA LYS A 55 3.46 13.30 13.42
C LYS A 55 3.74 12.79 12.01
N VAL A 56 4.19 11.55 11.95
CA VAL A 56 4.31 10.80 10.69
C VAL A 56 3.33 9.64 10.70
N ALA A 57 2.87 9.27 9.52
CA ALA A 57 2.02 8.11 9.35
C ALA A 57 2.57 7.25 8.22
N LEU A 58 2.23 5.97 8.26
CA LEU A 58 2.41 5.04 7.15
C LEU A 58 1.22 4.06 7.11
N PRO A 59 0.98 3.38 5.98
CA PRO A 59 -0.12 2.46 5.85
C PRO A 59 0.15 1.17 6.63
N LYS A 60 -0.91 0.64 7.23
CA LYS A 60 -0.85 -0.54 8.09
C LYS A 60 -1.03 -1.84 7.31
N ILE A 61 0.09 -2.44 6.94
CA ILE A 61 0.24 -3.83 6.50
C ILE A 61 0.43 -4.75 7.72
N GLY A 62 -0.68 -5.23 8.29
CA GLY A 62 -0.68 -6.13 9.45
C GLY A 62 -0.48 -5.42 10.78
N SER A 63 0.63 -5.69 11.47
CA SER A 63 0.96 -5.12 12.79
C SER A 63 1.89 -3.93 12.67
N CYS A 64 1.59 -2.83 13.35
CA CYS A 64 2.44 -1.64 13.30
C CYS A 64 3.86 -1.90 13.86
N PRO A 65 4.87 -1.20 13.33
CA PRO A 65 6.23 -1.30 13.82
C PRO A 65 6.35 -0.82 15.27
N THR A 66 7.44 -1.24 15.93
CA THR A 66 7.83 -0.71 17.25
C THR A 66 7.97 0.82 17.20
N GLY A 67 7.38 1.52 18.16
CA GLY A 67 7.36 3.00 18.21
C GLY A 67 6.11 3.62 17.58
N PHE A 68 5.42 2.89 16.70
CA PHE A 68 4.22 3.39 16.02
C PHE A 68 2.94 2.86 16.68
N ARG A 69 1.89 3.67 16.67
CA ARG A 69 0.55 3.32 17.16
C ARG A 69 -0.41 3.09 16.01
N ALA A 70 -1.18 2.01 16.07
CA ALA A 70 -2.21 1.73 15.08
C ALA A 70 -3.35 2.74 15.20
N SER A 71 -3.67 3.42 14.11
CA SER A 71 -4.80 4.35 13.98
C SER A 71 -5.53 4.02 12.68
N GLY A 72 -6.59 3.21 12.78
CA GLY A 72 -7.33 2.70 11.62
C GLY A 72 -6.45 1.85 10.70
N ASN A 73 -6.36 2.27 9.43
CA ASN A 73 -5.55 1.66 8.38
C ASN A 73 -4.11 2.19 8.34
N TYR A 74 -3.69 2.92 9.37
CA TYR A 74 -2.36 3.52 9.45
C TYR A 74 -1.64 3.19 10.75
N CYS A 75 -0.33 3.35 10.70
CA CYS A 75 0.55 3.38 11.85
C CYS A 75 1.06 4.82 11.99
N VAL A 76 0.84 5.42 13.16
CA VAL A 76 1.21 6.80 13.47
C VAL A 76 2.39 6.80 14.44
N GLY A 77 3.45 7.53 14.09
CA GLY A 77 4.62 7.76 14.93
C GLY A 77 4.76 9.24 15.27
N ASP A 78 5.76 9.57 16.08
CA ASP A 78 6.17 10.94 16.32
C ASP A 78 6.89 11.55 15.11
N GLY A 79 7.05 12.87 15.08
CA GLY A 79 7.66 13.57 13.94
C GLY A 79 9.08 13.10 13.60
N ASP A 80 9.79 12.59 14.61
CA ASP A 80 11.17 12.12 14.52
C ASP A 80 11.27 10.62 14.19
N ASP A 81 10.16 9.88 14.25
CA ASP A 81 10.16 8.45 13.95
C ASP A 81 10.25 8.20 12.44
N TYR A 82 11.00 7.16 12.05
CA TYR A 82 11.08 6.71 10.67
C TYR A 82 10.79 5.22 10.56
N ALA A 83 9.85 4.87 9.69
CA ALA A 83 9.53 3.50 9.33
C ALA A 83 9.16 3.38 7.85
N GLU A 84 9.46 2.25 7.24
CA GLU A 84 9.07 1.97 5.86
C GLU A 84 8.58 0.54 5.69
N VAL A 85 7.70 0.32 4.72
CA VAL A 85 7.25 -1.02 4.37
C VAL A 85 8.42 -1.87 3.89
N ARG A 86 8.60 -3.04 4.50
CA ARG A 86 9.68 -3.98 4.18
C ARG A 86 9.33 -4.81 2.95
N ASP A 87 10.00 -4.54 1.84
CA ASP A 87 10.01 -5.39 0.65
C ASP A 87 11.25 -6.29 0.65
N GLY A 88 11.13 -7.48 1.25
CA GLY A 88 12.25 -8.42 1.40
C GLY A 88 13.16 -8.08 2.59
N SER A 89 14.24 -7.35 2.35
CA SER A 89 15.27 -7.02 3.37
C SER A 89 15.26 -5.55 3.72
N CYS A 90 15.55 -5.21 4.97
CA CYS A 90 15.67 -3.81 5.36
C CYS A 90 16.96 -3.20 4.82
N PRO A 91 16.92 -1.93 4.34
CA PRO A 91 18.12 -1.21 3.94
C PRO A 91 19.13 -1.10 5.11
N SER A 92 20.41 -0.96 4.77
CA SER A 92 21.49 -0.87 5.76
C SER A 92 21.27 0.28 6.74
N GLY A 93 21.21 -0.04 8.03
CA GLY A 93 20.99 0.93 9.10
C GLY A 93 19.55 1.06 9.58
N LEU A 94 18.63 0.22 9.08
CA LEU A 94 17.26 0.05 9.58
C LEU A 94 17.09 -1.32 10.24
N LYS A 95 16.26 -1.39 11.26
CA LYS A 95 15.92 -2.59 12.01
C LYS A 95 14.60 -3.17 11.47
N ALA A 96 14.57 -4.47 11.20
CA ALA A 96 13.32 -5.13 10.83
C ALA A 96 12.36 -5.18 12.03
N SER A 97 11.17 -4.61 11.87
CA SER A 97 10.05 -4.69 12.83
C SER A 97 8.84 -5.26 12.09
N GLY A 98 8.77 -6.59 12.05
CA GLY A 98 7.72 -7.34 11.35
C GLY A 98 7.70 -7.11 9.82
N ARG A 99 6.70 -6.37 9.35
CA ARG A 99 6.50 -6.00 7.94
C ARG A 99 7.07 -4.63 7.59
N TYR A 100 7.82 -4.03 8.51
CA TYR A 100 8.42 -2.72 8.34
C TYR A 100 9.89 -2.73 8.71
N CYS A 101 10.58 -1.68 8.29
CA CYS A 101 11.93 -1.35 8.64
C CYS A 101 11.91 -0.02 9.38
N VAL A 102 12.42 0.02 10.61
CA VAL A 102 12.42 1.21 11.48
C VAL A 102 13.83 1.71 11.71
N LYS A 103 14.01 3.01 11.91
CA LYS A 103 15.32 3.63 12.19
C LYS A 103 15.68 3.54 13.68
#